data_AF-A0A443JZF4-F1
#
_entry.id   AF-A0A443JZF4-F1
#
_cell.length_a   1.000
_cell.length_b   1.000
_cell.length_c   1.000
_cell.angle_alpha   90.00
_cell.angle_beta   90.00
_cell.angle_gamma   90.00
#
_symmetry.space_group_name_H-M   'P 1'
#
loop_
_entity.id
_entity.type
_entity.pdbx_description
1 polymer ?
#
loop_
_entity_poly.entity_id
_entity_poly.type
_entity_poly.pdbx_seq_one_letter_code
_entity_poly.pdbx_strand_id
1 'polypeptide(L)'
;MWHIAMPGAGAIHSINGAFAYHAGVLRNGTPGPADNHPLHGEMPTARMDSATLIFGRDAGGDFAELGGTCEYVMGFGPHYMARPRVRLHPDSGLIDVEMAVENLSAHPMELMYMLHANFDFVAGARIVQPAPFTPERTQVRRIVPGHVTPSPDFLALLDDLARAPARMEVLDEPDLYSPEQVFYIRAPGTDDTGRTRMLMELPDGMAFSVGWRPEDLPFCVRWILNDGDAQVAAFALPATCEPEGYTAEKAKGNVRLLPPGATARFPVTLGLLGRDEAAAARAAIALIRKD
;
A
#
# COMPACT_ATOMS: atom_id res chain seq x y z
N MET A 1 -30.63 8.72 20.67
CA MET A 1 -29.79 8.67 21.88
C MET A 1 -28.35 8.57 21.37
N TRP A 2 -27.59 9.66 21.43
CA TRP A 2 -26.28 9.78 20.78
C TRP A 2 -25.23 9.03 21.61
N HIS A 3 -24.91 7.79 21.24
CA HIS A 3 -23.66 7.16 21.66
C HIS A 3 -22.55 7.66 20.73
N ILE A 4 -21.89 8.76 21.13
CA ILE A 4 -20.65 9.21 20.49
C ILE A 4 -19.49 8.69 21.32
N ALA A 5 -18.82 7.64 20.82
CA ALA A 5 -17.48 7.19 21.19
C ALA A 5 -16.91 6.48 19.94
N MET A 6 -15.70 6.72 19.43
CA MET A 6 -14.43 7.00 20.13
C MET A 6 -13.54 8.00 19.36
N PRO A 7 -12.90 8.98 20.01
CA PRO A 7 -11.61 9.50 19.63
C PRO A 7 -10.51 8.72 20.37
N GLY A 8 -9.64 8.04 19.63
CA GLY A 8 -8.46 7.37 20.19
C GLY A 8 -7.72 6.47 19.20
N ALA A 9 -7.63 6.84 17.91
CA ALA A 9 -6.69 6.17 17.03
C ALA A 9 -5.26 6.55 17.45
N GLY A 10 -4.52 5.58 17.96
CA GLY A 10 -3.09 5.73 18.22
C GLY A 10 -2.31 5.81 16.90
N ALA A 11 -1.12 6.38 16.92
CA ALA A 11 -0.28 6.40 15.73
C ALA A 11 0.34 5.02 15.47
N ILE A 12 0.30 4.54 14.22
CA ILE A 12 0.73 3.18 13.85
C ILE A 12 2.20 2.88 14.23
N HIS A 13 3.08 3.89 14.21
CA HIS A 13 4.48 3.74 14.60
C HIS A 13 4.67 3.28 16.06
N SER A 14 3.67 3.46 16.93
CA SER A 14 3.71 3.02 18.32
C SER A 14 3.37 1.55 18.53
N ILE A 15 2.91 0.85 17.48
CA ILE A 15 2.51 -0.56 17.52
C ILE A 15 3.07 -1.37 16.33
N ASN A 16 4.11 -0.86 15.65
CA ASN A 16 4.69 -1.47 14.45
C ASN A 16 4.98 -2.96 14.67
N GLY A 17 4.32 -3.82 13.87
CA GLY A 17 4.36 -5.28 14.00
C GLY A 17 3.38 -6.04 13.09
N ALA A 18 2.42 -5.36 12.46
CA ALA A 18 1.56 -5.96 11.45
C ALA A 18 2.32 -6.17 10.11
N PHE A 19 2.16 -7.34 9.50
CA PHE A 19 2.65 -7.59 8.14
C PHE A 19 1.98 -6.66 7.12
N ALA A 20 0.66 -6.50 7.19
CA ALA A 20 -0.06 -5.55 6.35
C ALA A 20 -1.18 -4.84 7.13
N TYR A 21 -1.49 -3.61 6.75
CA TYR A 21 -2.55 -2.82 7.37
C TYR A 21 -3.23 -1.86 6.38
N HIS A 22 -4.45 -1.48 6.72
CA HIS A 22 -5.26 -0.52 5.96
C HIS A 22 -4.93 0.90 6.41
N ALA A 23 -4.11 1.62 5.65
CA ALA A 23 -3.83 3.03 5.87
C ALA A 23 -4.94 3.87 5.23
N GLY A 24 -5.52 4.81 5.97
CA GLY A 24 -6.79 5.44 5.60
C GLY A 24 -7.78 5.51 6.76
N VAL A 25 -9.08 5.66 6.52
CA VAL A 25 -9.75 5.86 5.21
C VAL A 25 -10.09 7.32 4.96
N LEU A 26 -10.18 8.13 6.01
CA LEU A 26 -10.40 9.58 5.89
C LEU A 26 -9.11 10.33 5.57
N ARG A 27 -7.99 9.87 6.14
CA ARG A 27 -6.68 10.51 6.02
C ARG A 27 -5.62 9.44 5.83
N ASN A 28 -4.54 9.76 5.14
CA ASN A 28 -3.42 8.84 4.91
C ASN A 28 -2.11 9.64 4.77
N GLY A 29 -0.99 8.93 4.72
CA GLY A 29 0.33 9.47 4.49
C GLY A 29 0.97 10.07 5.74
N THR A 30 2.11 10.72 5.52
CA THR A 30 2.88 11.42 6.56
C THR A 30 2.32 12.82 6.77
N PRO A 31 1.70 13.14 7.92
CA PRO A 31 1.09 14.44 8.15
C PRO A 31 2.12 15.57 8.05
N GLY A 32 1.78 16.62 7.29
CA GLY A 32 2.54 17.86 7.27
C GLY A 32 2.19 18.77 8.46
N PRO A 33 2.84 19.93 8.59
CA PRO A 33 2.61 20.86 9.72
C PRO A 33 1.18 21.39 9.84
N ALA A 34 0.40 21.35 8.76
CA ALA A 34 -1.00 21.79 8.71
C ALA A 34 -2.00 20.63 8.89
N ASP A 35 -1.52 19.38 8.94
CA ASP A 35 -2.36 18.20 9.11
C ASP A 35 -2.51 17.86 10.60
N ASN A 36 -3.68 17.36 10.98
CA ASN A 36 -4.02 17.01 12.36
C ASN A 36 -4.40 15.52 12.52
N HIS A 37 -4.00 14.69 11.56
CA HIS A 37 -4.27 13.26 11.57
C HIS A 37 -3.03 12.46 11.96
N PRO A 38 -3.19 11.27 12.57
CA PRO A 38 -2.06 10.38 12.82
C PRO A 38 -1.42 9.92 11.50
N LEU A 39 -0.15 9.51 11.57
CA LEU A 39 0.55 8.84 10.47
C LEU A 39 -0.31 7.67 9.96
N HIS A 40 -0.55 7.62 8.65
CA HIS A 40 -1.37 6.61 7.97
C HIS A 40 -2.86 6.58 8.35
N GLY A 41 -3.37 7.61 9.00
CA GLY A 41 -4.79 7.77 9.29
C GLY A 41 -5.29 6.94 10.47
N GLU A 42 -6.61 6.88 10.60
CA GLU A 42 -7.29 6.31 11.77
C GLU A 42 -7.44 4.78 11.71
N MET A 43 -7.56 4.23 10.50
CA MET A 43 -7.90 2.82 10.30
C MET A 43 -6.85 1.82 10.80
N PRO A 44 -5.53 2.06 10.72
CA PRO A 44 -4.52 1.10 11.17
C PRO A 44 -4.67 0.70 12.65
N THR A 45 -5.22 1.58 13.48
CA THR A 45 -5.43 1.35 14.92
C THR A 45 -6.91 1.37 15.31
N ALA A 46 -7.82 1.39 14.33
CA ALA A 46 -9.24 1.34 14.58
C ALA A 46 -9.65 -0.01 15.16
N ARG A 47 -10.44 0.04 16.24
CA ARG A 47 -11.04 -1.17 16.82
C ARG A 47 -12.20 -1.62 15.94
N MET A 48 -12.26 -2.91 15.64
CA MET A 48 -13.40 -3.49 14.92
C MET A 48 -14.60 -3.65 15.87
N ASP A 49 -15.80 -3.35 15.37
CA ASP A 49 -17.08 -3.56 16.06
C ASP A 49 -17.53 -5.02 15.97
N SER A 50 -17.12 -5.71 14.91
CA SER A 50 -17.44 -7.12 14.70
C SER A 50 -16.28 -7.89 14.06
N ALA A 51 -16.31 -9.20 14.22
CA ALA A 51 -15.46 -10.14 13.51
C ALA A 51 -16.32 -11.27 12.95
N THR A 52 -15.97 -11.75 11.76
CA THR A 52 -16.66 -12.81 11.03
C THR A 52 -15.65 -13.79 10.47
N LEU A 53 -15.96 -15.09 10.53
CA LEU A 53 -15.19 -16.15 9.90
C LEU A 53 -16.12 -16.91 8.95
N ILE A 54 -15.82 -16.88 7.66
CA ILE A 54 -16.62 -17.49 6.60
C ILE A 54 -15.81 -18.59 5.94
N PHE A 55 -16.40 -19.77 5.80
CA PHE A 55 -15.89 -20.84 4.97
C PHE A 55 -16.80 -20.98 3.75
N GLY A 56 -16.21 -21.08 2.57
CA GLY A 56 -16.99 -21.12 1.35
C GLY A 56 -16.18 -21.66 0.18
N ARG A 57 -16.73 -21.44 -1.02
CA ARG A 57 -16.11 -21.83 -2.29
C ARG A 57 -16.30 -20.73 -3.31
N ASP A 58 -15.25 -20.42 -4.07
CA ASP A 58 -15.28 -19.52 -5.22
C ASP A 58 -14.59 -20.16 -6.44
N ALA A 59 -14.23 -19.36 -7.43
CA ALA A 59 -13.56 -19.84 -8.63
C ALA A 59 -12.15 -20.41 -8.35
N GLY A 60 -11.49 -19.97 -7.28
CA GLY A 60 -10.21 -20.48 -6.79
C GLY A 60 -10.32 -21.73 -5.90
N GLY A 61 -11.54 -22.23 -5.68
CA GLY A 61 -11.79 -23.40 -4.85
C GLY A 61 -12.30 -23.02 -3.46
N ASP A 62 -12.05 -23.89 -2.49
CA ASP A 62 -12.49 -23.67 -1.11
C ASP A 62 -11.71 -22.49 -0.50
N PHE A 63 -12.32 -21.73 0.41
CA PHE A 63 -11.66 -20.62 1.07
C PHE A 63 -12.05 -20.51 2.55
N ALA A 64 -11.17 -19.87 3.33
CA ALA A 64 -11.46 -19.32 4.64
C ALA A 64 -11.26 -17.80 4.61
N GLU A 65 -12.24 -17.05 5.10
CA GLU A 65 -12.23 -15.59 5.09
C GLU A 65 -12.47 -15.05 6.50
N LEU A 66 -11.56 -14.20 6.96
CA LEU A 66 -11.71 -13.41 8.18
C LEU A 66 -12.07 -11.98 7.78
N GLY A 67 -13.21 -11.50 8.26
CA GLY A 67 -13.67 -10.13 8.02
C GLY A 67 -14.10 -9.45 9.30
N GLY A 68 -14.34 -8.15 9.21
CA GLY A 68 -14.91 -7.38 10.31
C GLY A 68 -15.63 -6.13 9.82
N THR A 69 -16.21 -5.39 10.75
CA THR A 69 -16.82 -4.08 10.46
C THR A 69 -16.33 -3.04 11.45
N CYS A 70 -16.21 -1.80 10.99
CA CYS A 70 -15.97 -0.62 11.82
C CYS A 70 -16.88 0.50 11.30
N GLU A 71 -17.85 0.91 12.14
CA GLU A 71 -18.68 2.07 11.89
C GLU A 71 -18.03 3.31 12.49
N TYR A 72 -17.67 4.26 11.64
CA TYR A 72 -17.14 5.54 12.08
C TYR A 72 -18.25 6.58 12.03
N VAL A 73 -18.51 7.25 13.16
CA VAL A 73 -19.53 8.31 13.24
C VAL A 73 -18.95 9.55 13.93
N MET A 74 -18.88 10.67 13.20
CA MET A 74 -18.56 11.98 13.77
C MET A 74 -19.78 12.90 13.74
N GLY A 75 -20.15 13.49 14.89
CA GLY A 75 -21.38 14.29 15.03
C GLY A 75 -21.50 15.49 14.08
N PHE A 76 -20.38 16.06 13.65
CA PHE A 76 -20.30 17.07 12.60
C PHE A 76 -19.21 16.70 11.59
N GLY A 77 -19.34 15.53 10.97
CA GLY A 77 -18.32 15.03 10.07
C GLY A 77 -18.72 13.75 9.35
N PRO A 78 -17.72 12.97 8.90
CA PRO A 78 -17.94 11.73 8.19
C PRO A 78 -18.72 10.70 8.99
N HIS A 79 -19.54 9.93 8.28
CA HIS A 79 -20.19 8.72 8.74
C HIS A 79 -19.96 7.65 7.69
N TYR A 80 -19.25 6.59 8.04
CA TYR A 80 -18.97 5.49 7.11
C TYR A 80 -18.98 4.13 7.78
N MET A 81 -19.14 3.10 6.96
CA MET A 81 -18.93 1.71 7.35
C MET A 81 -17.73 1.14 6.59
N ALA A 82 -16.67 0.79 7.32
CA ALA A 82 -15.52 0.06 6.79
C ALA A 82 -15.70 -1.45 7.01
N ARG A 83 -15.37 -2.23 5.99
CA ARG A 83 -15.49 -3.70 5.97
C ARG A 83 -14.20 -4.31 5.44
N PRO A 84 -13.14 -4.40 6.27
CA PRO A 84 -11.93 -5.11 5.90
C PRO A 84 -12.17 -6.63 5.87
N ARG A 85 -11.51 -7.32 4.94
CA ARG A 85 -11.41 -8.78 4.94
C ARG A 85 -10.06 -9.27 4.43
N VAL A 86 -9.71 -10.48 4.88
CA VAL A 86 -8.64 -11.31 4.30
C VAL A 86 -9.22 -12.68 3.96
N ARG A 87 -8.92 -13.19 2.78
CA ARG A 87 -9.33 -14.52 2.31
C ARG A 87 -8.10 -15.33 1.94
N LEU A 88 -8.12 -16.59 2.35
CA LEU A 88 -7.08 -17.59 2.12
C LEU A 88 -7.69 -18.77 1.37
N HIS A 89 -6.94 -19.30 0.42
CA HIS A 89 -7.24 -20.55 -0.28
C HIS A 89 -6.24 -21.64 0.13
N PRO A 90 -6.65 -22.91 0.17
CA PRO A 90 -5.73 -24.04 0.35
C PRO A 90 -4.61 -24.02 -0.69
N ASP A 91 -3.42 -24.47 -0.26
CA ASP A 91 -2.24 -24.65 -1.12
C ASP A 91 -1.75 -23.38 -1.85
N SER A 92 -2.17 -22.20 -1.41
CA SER A 92 -1.70 -20.91 -1.94
C SER A 92 -0.89 -20.13 -0.91
N GLY A 93 0.24 -19.56 -1.33
CA GLY A 93 0.98 -18.57 -0.55
C GLY A 93 0.42 -17.15 -0.68
N LEU A 94 -0.66 -16.95 -1.44
CA LEU A 94 -1.31 -15.66 -1.66
C LEU A 94 -2.50 -15.44 -0.70
N ILE A 95 -2.75 -14.17 -0.41
CA ILE A 95 -3.79 -13.66 0.47
C ILE A 95 -4.58 -12.62 -0.34
N ASP A 96 -5.89 -12.80 -0.43
CA ASP A 96 -6.79 -11.79 -0.98
C ASP A 96 -7.21 -10.84 0.14
N VAL A 97 -6.81 -9.57 0.03
CA VAL A 97 -7.09 -8.51 0.98
C VAL A 97 -8.04 -7.51 0.33
N GLU A 98 -9.13 -7.15 1.01
CA GLU A 98 -10.02 -6.09 0.54
C GLU A 98 -10.42 -5.17 1.69
N MET A 99 -10.39 -3.87 1.44
CA MET A 99 -11.17 -2.88 2.18
C MET A 99 -12.38 -2.46 1.35
N ALA A 100 -13.57 -2.54 1.92
CA ALA A 100 -14.76 -1.89 1.37
C ALA A 100 -15.22 -0.76 2.31
N VAL A 101 -15.42 0.44 1.77
CA VAL A 101 -15.86 1.63 2.53
C VAL A 101 -17.15 2.15 1.94
N GLU A 102 -18.19 2.19 2.74
CA GLU A 102 -19.50 2.74 2.37
C GLU A 102 -19.70 4.09 3.05
N ASN A 103 -20.01 5.12 2.28
CA ASN A 103 -20.36 6.43 2.82
C ASN A 103 -21.82 6.42 3.31
N LEU A 104 -22.00 6.45 4.63
CA LEU A 104 -23.31 6.51 5.29
C LEU A 104 -23.79 7.95 5.52
N SER A 105 -22.93 8.96 5.31
CA SER A 105 -23.32 10.37 5.35
C SER A 105 -24.26 10.74 4.20
N ALA A 106 -25.11 11.74 4.44
CA ALA A 106 -25.92 12.39 3.41
C ALA A 106 -25.10 13.32 2.48
N HIS A 107 -23.80 13.44 2.70
CA HIS A 107 -22.89 14.33 1.98
C HIS A 107 -21.70 13.56 1.41
N PRO A 108 -21.06 14.05 0.32
CA PRO A 108 -19.81 13.46 -0.17
C PRO A 108 -18.75 13.38 0.93
N MET A 109 -18.06 12.24 1.00
CA MET A 109 -17.01 11.98 1.98
C MET A 109 -15.65 11.96 1.29
N GLU A 110 -14.67 12.63 1.86
CA GLU A 110 -13.29 12.52 1.41
C GLU A 110 -12.71 11.14 1.72
N LEU A 111 -11.92 10.60 0.80
CA LEU A 111 -11.33 9.27 0.95
C LEU A 111 -9.85 9.28 0.52
N MET A 112 -9.01 8.73 1.39
CA MET A 112 -7.60 8.42 1.14
C MET A 112 -7.32 7.02 1.64
N TYR A 113 -6.79 6.14 0.80
CA TYR A 113 -6.53 4.75 1.17
C TYR A 113 -5.23 4.22 0.55
N MET A 114 -4.53 3.38 1.30
CA MET A 114 -3.40 2.56 0.85
C MET A 114 -3.45 1.22 1.57
N LEU A 115 -3.21 0.14 0.83
CA LEU A 115 -2.85 -1.12 1.47
C LEU A 115 -1.34 -1.10 1.74
N HIS A 116 -0.96 -0.94 3.00
CA HIS A 116 0.43 -0.88 3.40
C HIS A 116 0.91 -2.28 3.81
N ALA A 117 1.80 -2.90 3.01
CA ALA A 117 2.35 -4.22 3.26
C ALA A 117 3.86 -4.16 3.47
N ASN A 118 4.32 -4.64 4.62
CA ASN A 118 5.70 -4.62 5.10
C ASN A 118 6.36 -5.96 4.80
N PHE A 119 6.71 -6.20 3.54
CA PHE A 119 7.52 -7.36 3.18
C PHE A 119 8.94 -7.18 3.73
N ASP A 120 9.57 -8.30 4.06
CA ASP A 120 10.94 -8.31 4.57
C ASP A 120 11.94 -7.83 3.50
N PHE A 121 13.00 -7.16 3.93
CA PHE A 121 14.10 -6.82 3.04
C PHE A 121 15.01 -8.03 2.85
N VAL A 122 15.23 -8.43 1.59
CA VAL A 122 16.11 -9.55 1.26
C VAL A 122 17.23 -9.06 0.34
N ALA A 123 18.47 -9.12 0.84
CA ALA A 123 19.65 -8.72 0.06
C ALA A 123 19.77 -9.55 -1.23
N GLY A 124 20.02 -8.87 -2.34
CA GLY A 124 20.10 -9.48 -3.68
C GLY A 124 18.75 -9.80 -4.31
N ALA A 125 17.62 -9.49 -3.67
CA ALA A 125 16.31 -9.62 -4.29
C ALA A 125 16.16 -8.66 -5.47
N ARG A 126 15.36 -9.06 -6.48
CA ARG A 126 15.14 -8.29 -7.70
C ARG A 126 13.69 -7.84 -7.81
N ILE A 127 13.49 -6.55 -8.06
CA ILE A 127 12.18 -5.98 -8.34
C ILE A 127 11.80 -6.24 -9.80
N VAL A 128 10.66 -6.90 -10.01
CA VAL A 128 10.07 -7.11 -11.34
C VAL A 128 8.76 -6.33 -11.39
N GLN A 129 8.71 -5.31 -12.23
CA GLN A 129 7.57 -4.40 -12.33
C GLN A 129 7.15 -4.16 -13.80
N PRO A 130 5.86 -3.94 -14.08
CA PRO A 130 5.34 -3.63 -15.41
C PRO A 130 5.49 -2.14 -15.74
N ALA A 131 6.56 -1.50 -15.26
CA ALA A 131 6.95 -0.12 -15.54
C ALA A 131 8.48 -0.06 -15.65
N PRO A 132 9.06 0.75 -16.54
CA PRO A 132 10.50 0.78 -16.70
C PRO A 132 11.15 1.58 -15.56
N PHE A 133 12.41 1.27 -15.28
CA PHE A 133 13.23 2.00 -14.33
C PHE A 133 13.83 3.27 -14.96
N THR A 134 12.97 4.17 -15.43
CA THR A 134 13.35 5.52 -15.89
C THR A 134 12.89 6.58 -14.90
N PRO A 135 13.51 7.77 -14.88
CA PRO A 135 13.11 8.86 -13.99
C PRO A 135 11.62 9.23 -14.09
N GLU A 136 10.99 9.06 -15.25
CA GLU A 136 9.59 9.42 -15.47
C GLU A 136 8.63 8.37 -14.90
N ARG A 137 9.02 7.09 -14.97
CA ARG A 137 8.15 5.94 -14.64
C ARG A 137 8.44 5.33 -13.27
N THR A 138 9.64 5.57 -12.74
CA THR A 138 10.09 5.17 -11.41
C THR A 138 10.72 6.39 -10.74
N GLN A 139 9.88 7.27 -10.19
CA GLN A 139 10.30 8.56 -9.66
C GLN A 139 10.77 8.42 -8.22
N VAL A 140 12.00 8.81 -7.91
CA VAL A 140 12.42 8.92 -6.50
C VAL A 140 11.70 10.10 -5.83
N ARG A 141 11.25 9.88 -4.60
CA ARG A 141 10.73 10.94 -3.74
C ARG A 141 11.90 11.77 -3.23
N ARG A 142 11.93 13.05 -3.61
CA ARG A 142 12.98 13.99 -3.19
C ARG A 142 12.65 14.76 -1.90
N ILE A 143 11.39 14.71 -1.48
CA ILE A 143 10.96 15.36 -0.24
C ILE A 143 11.43 14.50 0.93
N VAL A 144 12.37 15.03 1.71
CA VAL A 144 12.85 14.40 2.94
C VAL A 144 11.84 14.68 4.05
N PRO A 145 11.27 13.65 4.73
CA PRO A 145 10.37 13.86 5.85
C PRO A 145 11.00 14.70 6.96
N GLY A 146 10.19 15.50 7.65
CA GLY A 146 10.67 16.37 8.74
C GLY A 146 11.28 15.64 9.95
N HIS A 147 11.06 14.32 10.07
CA HIS A 147 11.69 13.48 11.10
C HIS A 147 13.05 12.90 10.68
N VAL A 148 13.46 13.09 9.42
CA VAL A 148 14.75 12.61 8.90
C VAL A 148 15.75 13.77 8.86
N THR A 149 16.93 13.57 9.46
CA THR A 149 18.08 14.46 9.28
C THR A 149 18.95 13.92 8.14
N PRO A 150 18.91 14.50 6.93
CA PRO A 150 19.61 13.93 5.77
C PRO A 150 21.13 14.11 5.89
N SER A 151 21.89 13.06 5.61
CA SER A 151 23.34 13.14 5.43
C SER A 151 23.70 13.60 4.00
N PRO A 152 24.91 14.13 3.75
CA PRO A 152 25.37 14.44 2.39
C PRO A 152 25.32 13.23 1.45
N ASP A 153 25.69 12.04 1.95
CA ASP A 153 25.68 10.80 1.17
C ASP A 153 24.26 10.39 0.78
N PHE A 154 23.30 10.56 1.69
CA PHE A 154 21.88 10.33 1.42
C PHE A 154 21.35 11.26 0.34
N LEU A 155 21.69 12.55 0.39
CA LEU A 155 21.29 13.52 -0.64
C LEU A 155 21.91 13.19 -2.00
N ALA A 156 23.19 12.80 -2.02
CA ALA A 156 23.87 12.37 -3.24
C ALA A 156 23.21 11.11 -3.85
N LEU A 157 22.82 10.16 -3.00
CA LEU A 157 22.07 8.97 -3.42
C LEU A 157 20.69 9.35 -4.01
N LEU A 158 19.94 10.25 -3.38
CA LEU A 158 18.65 10.72 -3.93
C LEU A 158 18.84 11.35 -5.31
N ASP A 159 19.87 12.18 -5.50
CA ASP A 159 20.16 12.80 -6.80
C ASP A 159 20.56 11.77 -7.86
N ASP A 160 21.31 10.74 -7.47
CA ASP A 160 21.69 9.63 -8.35
C ASP A 160 20.47 8.81 -8.77
N LEU A 161 19.66 8.38 -7.79
CA LEU A 161 18.42 7.64 -8.02
C LEU A 161 17.41 8.42 -8.85
N ALA A 162 17.42 9.75 -8.76
CA ALA A 162 16.55 10.59 -9.58
C ALA A 162 16.96 10.61 -11.05
N ARG A 163 18.23 10.32 -11.38
CA ARG A 163 18.72 10.21 -12.77
C ARG A 163 18.73 8.77 -13.25
N ALA A 164 19.03 7.82 -12.37
CA ALA A 164 19.25 6.42 -12.69
C ALA A 164 18.52 5.47 -11.71
N PRO A 165 17.17 5.46 -11.70
CA PRO A 165 16.41 4.63 -10.77
C PRO A 165 16.54 3.12 -11.04
N ALA A 166 17.15 2.71 -12.16
CA ALA A 166 17.50 1.31 -12.47
C ALA A 166 18.45 0.69 -11.44
N ARG A 167 19.19 1.51 -10.69
CA ARG A 167 19.99 1.07 -9.54
C ARG A 167 19.16 0.32 -8.51
N MET A 168 17.86 0.60 -8.42
CA MET A 168 16.92 -0.05 -7.48
C MET A 168 16.10 -1.17 -8.13
N GLU A 169 16.57 -1.72 -9.25
CA GLU A 169 16.05 -2.98 -9.78
C GLU A 169 16.51 -4.19 -8.96
N VAL A 170 17.71 -4.11 -8.37
CA VAL A 170 18.25 -5.14 -7.47
C VAL A 170 18.55 -4.48 -6.11
N LEU A 171 18.22 -5.18 -5.03
CA LEU A 171 18.45 -4.73 -3.66
C LEU A 171 19.82 -5.22 -3.15
N ASP A 172 20.90 -4.81 -3.80
CA ASP A 172 22.27 -5.28 -3.56
C ASP A 172 23.18 -4.29 -2.80
N GLU A 173 22.64 -3.13 -2.41
CA GLU A 173 23.36 -2.10 -1.64
C GLU A 173 22.71 -1.84 -0.27
N PRO A 174 22.61 -2.87 0.60
CA PRO A 174 21.85 -2.78 1.85
C PRO A 174 22.26 -1.61 2.76
N ASP A 175 23.56 -1.26 2.79
CA ASP A 175 24.09 -0.19 3.64
C ASP A 175 23.64 1.22 3.20
N LEU A 176 23.13 1.36 1.98
CA LEU A 176 22.66 2.63 1.44
C LEU A 176 21.18 2.88 1.69
N TYR A 177 20.45 1.91 2.25
CA TYR A 177 19.01 2.01 2.42
C TYR A 177 18.54 2.54 3.78
N SER A 178 19.42 3.29 4.46
CA SER A 178 19.10 4.08 5.65
C SER A 178 19.18 5.57 5.31
N PRO A 179 18.19 6.41 5.72
CA PRO A 179 17.02 6.09 6.55
C PRO A 179 15.81 5.55 5.78
N GLU A 180 15.61 5.88 4.50
CA GLU A 180 14.59 5.27 3.63
C GLU A 180 14.74 5.72 2.17
N GLN A 181 14.33 4.90 1.21
CA GLN A 181 14.16 5.30 -0.18
C GLN A 181 12.73 5.03 -0.63
N VAL A 182 12.07 6.12 -1.05
CA VAL A 182 10.68 6.09 -1.50
C VAL A 182 10.64 6.36 -3.01
N PHE A 183 9.85 5.57 -3.74
CA PHE A 183 9.61 5.75 -5.17
C PHE A 183 8.12 5.81 -5.50
N TYR A 184 7.77 6.59 -6.50
CA TYR A 184 6.46 6.56 -7.15
C TYR A 184 6.57 5.77 -8.44
N ILE A 185 5.81 4.67 -8.53
CA ILE A 185 5.75 3.85 -9.73
C ILE A 185 4.57 4.32 -10.58
N ARG A 186 4.86 4.89 -11.75
CA ARG A 186 3.86 5.57 -12.59
C ARG A 186 3.35 4.68 -13.71
N ALA A 187 2.02 4.67 -13.85
CA ALA A 187 1.31 4.00 -14.93
C ALA A 187 1.85 2.57 -15.19
N PRO A 188 1.82 1.67 -14.18
CA PRO A 188 2.17 0.28 -14.40
C PRO A 188 1.29 -0.31 -15.50
N GLY A 189 1.90 -1.13 -16.35
CA GLY A 189 1.20 -1.88 -17.37
C GLY A 189 0.16 -2.83 -16.77
N THR A 190 -0.88 -3.10 -17.55
CA THR A 190 -2.01 -3.94 -17.16
C THR A 190 -2.25 -5.02 -18.19
N ASP A 191 -2.77 -6.15 -17.75
CA ASP A 191 -3.34 -7.17 -18.62
C ASP A 191 -4.67 -6.71 -19.26
N ASP A 192 -5.25 -7.60 -20.08
CA ASP A 192 -6.52 -7.39 -20.76
C ASP A 192 -7.72 -7.29 -19.81
N THR A 193 -7.59 -7.79 -18.58
CA THR A 193 -8.58 -7.65 -17.53
C THR A 193 -8.43 -6.35 -16.74
N GLY A 194 -7.39 -5.55 -17.00
CA GLY A 194 -7.09 -4.31 -16.28
C GLY A 194 -6.31 -4.50 -14.98
N ARG A 195 -5.76 -5.69 -14.73
CA ARG A 195 -4.94 -5.97 -13.53
C ARG A 195 -3.46 -5.74 -13.79
N THR A 196 -2.75 -5.39 -12.73
CA THR A 196 -1.29 -5.29 -12.71
C THR A 196 -0.73 -6.15 -11.58
N ARG A 197 0.55 -6.49 -11.66
CA ARG A 197 1.29 -7.24 -10.63
C ARG A 197 2.73 -6.78 -10.59
N MET A 198 3.28 -6.68 -9.39
CA MET A 198 4.72 -6.53 -9.15
C MET A 198 5.24 -7.72 -8.36
N LEU A 199 6.51 -8.03 -8.55
CA LEU A 199 7.23 -9.05 -7.79
C LEU A 199 8.48 -8.48 -7.15
N MET A 200 8.86 -9.09 -6.05
CA MET A 200 10.23 -9.10 -5.55
C MET A 200 10.73 -10.54 -5.61
N GLU A 201 11.49 -10.87 -6.65
CA GLU A 201 12.13 -12.19 -6.82
C GLU A 201 13.23 -12.35 -5.76
N LEU A 202 13.17 -13.44 -5.00
CA LEU A 202 14.11 -13.76 -3.95
C LEU A 202 15.32 -14.53 -4.54
N PRO A 203 16.50 -14.52 -3.88
CA PRO A 203 17.68 -15.24 -4.36
C PRO A 203 17.47 -16.75 -4.55
N ASP A 204 16.53 -17.33 -3.81
CA ASP A 204 16.20 -18.74 -3.93
C ASP A 204 15.24 -19.03 -5.10
N GLY A 205 14.70 -18.04 -5.80
CA GLY A 205 13.79 -18.19 -6.93
C GLY A 205 12.30 -18.23 -6.57
N MET A 206 11.93 -18.12 -5.30
CA MET A 206 10.57 -17.74 -4.90
C MET A 206 10.35 -16.24 -5.16
N ALA A 207 9.12 -15.73 -5.03
CA ALA A 207 8.88 -14.30 -5.14
C ALA A 207 7.79 -13.81 -4.19
N PHE A 208 8.02 -12.66 -3.56
CA PHE A 208 6.90 -11.90 -3.02
C PHE A 208 6.12 -11.27 -4.17
N SER A 209 4.80 -11.17 -4.01
CA SER A 209 3.92 -10.65 -5.04
C SER A 209 2.85 -9.73 -4.48
N VAL A 210 2.53 -8.69 -5.24
CA VAL A 210 1.40 -7.79 -5.01
C VAL A 210 0.70 -7.54 -6.35
N GLY A 211 -0.61 -7.78 -6.41
CA GLY A 211 -1.44 -7.60 -7.60
C GLY A 211 -2.74 -6.89 -7.31
N TRP A 212 -3.11 -5.93 -8.16
CA TRP A 212 -4.28 -5.05 -7.98
C TRP A 212 -4.78 -4.53 -9.32
N ARG A 213 -5.83 -3.71 -9.30
CA ARG A 213 -6.32 -2.97 -10.46
C ARG A 213 -5.95 -1.49 -10.31
N PRO A 214 -5.18 -0.89 -11.23
CA PRO A 214 -4.88 0.54 -11.17
C PRO A 214 -6.12 1.45 -11.24
N GLU A 215 -7.25 0.95 -11.74
CA GLU A 215 -8.53 1.68 -11.70
C GLU A 215 -9.06 1.90 -10.28
N ASP A 216 -8.84 0.93 -9.38
CA ASP A 216 -9.24 1.01 -7.97
C ASP A 216 -8.19 1.81 -7.16
N LEU A 217 -6.91 1.55 -7.46
CA LEU A 217 -5.72 2.06 -6.75
C LEU A 217 -4.70 2.62 -7.77
N PRO A 218 -4.90 3.87 -8.23
CA PRO A 218 -4.12 4.46 -9.33
C PRO A 218 -2.68 4.87 -8.97
N PHE A 219 -2.35 4.89 -7.68
CA PHE A 219 -1.01 5.20 -7.20
C PHE A 219 -0.33 3.93 -6.70
N CYS A 220 0.99 3.86 -6.89
CA CYS A 220 1.82 2.82 -6.30
C CYS A 220 3.08 3.47 -5.73
N VAL A 221 3.28 3.28 -4.44
CA VAL A 221 4.48 3.72 -3.72
C VAL A 221 5.36 2.50 -3.48
N ARG A 222 6.67 2.68 -3.54
CA ARG A 222 7.64 1.72 -3.05
C ARG A 222 8.43 2.36 -1.92
N TRP A 223 8.63 1.66 -0.82
CA TRP A 223 9.38 2.12 0.34
C TRP A 223 10.36 1.02 0.77
N ILE A 224 11.66 1.35 0.73
CA ILE A 224 12.75 0.48 1.14
C ILE A 224 13.44 1.13 2.34
N LEU A 225 13.66 0.36 3.39
CA LEU A 225 14.40 0.77 4.58
C LEU A 225 15.22 -0.42 5.08
N ASN A 226 16.49 -0.18 5.36
CA ASN A 226 17.40 -1.11 6.02
C ASN A 226 18.38 -0.31 6.88
N ASP A 227 18.05 -0.11 8.15
CA ASP A 227 18.85 0.70 9.09
C ASP A 227 19.41 -0.09 10.28
N GLY A 228 19.26 -1.42 10.26
CA GLY A 228 19.72 -2.34 11.30
C GLY A 228 18.71 -2.59 12.41
N ASP A 229 17.98 -1.55 12.86
CA ASP A 229 16.89 -1.68 13.83
C ASP A 229 15.56 -2.04 13.15
N ALA A 230 15.40 -1.65 11.88
CA ALA A 230 14.25 -1.93 11.03
C ALA A 230 14.69 -2.32 9.61
N GLN A 231 13.97 -3.29 9.04
CA GLN A 231 14.20 -3.81 7.70
C GLN A 231 12.86 -4.03 7.01
N VAL A 232 12.69 -3.45 5.83
CA VAL A 232 11.45 -3.55 5.06
C VAL A 232 11.72 -3.26 3.58
N ALA A 233 11.09 -4.07 2.73
CA ALA A 233 11.01 -3.86 1.30
C ALA A 233 9.55 -3.85 0.87
N ALA A 234 8.83 -2.77 1.21
CA ALA A 234 7.48 -2.52 0.71
C ALA A 234 7.55 -2.14 -0.78
N PHE A 235 7.80 -3.14 -1.62
CA PHE A 235 8.14 -2.96 -3.04
C PHE A 235 6.95 -2.49 -3.90
N ALA A 236 5.72 -2.68 -3.41
CA ALA A 236 4.50 -2.18 -4.03
C ALA A 236 3.43 -1.90 -2.97
N LEU A 237 3.06 -0.63 -2.85
CA LEU A 237 1.99 -0.12 -1.97
C LEU A 237 0.91 0.54 -2.84
N PRO A 238 -0.09 -0.23 -3.31
CA PRO A 238 -1.22 0.30 -4.07
C PRO A 238 -2.08 1.24 -3.23
N ALA A 239 -2.40 2.41 -3.79
CA ALA A 239 -3.05 3.50 -3.06
C ALA A 239 -3.96 4.36 -3.95
N THR A 240 -4.80 5.17 -3.30
CA THR A 240 -5.60 6.22 -3.95
C THR A 240 -4.89 7.56 -4.00
N CYS A 241 -3.75 7.71 -3.33
CA CYS A 241 -2.96 8.93 -3.26
C CYS A 241 -1.47 8.61 -3.05
N GLU A 242 -0.60 9.61 -3.11
CA GLU A 242 0.81 9.52 -2.74
C GLU A 242 0.96 9.47 -1.20
N PRO A 243 2.16 9.22 -0.64
CA PRO A 243 2.35 8.98 0.79
C PRO A 243 2.48 10.29 1.61
N GLU A 244 2.22 11.45 0.99
CA GLU A 244 2.19 12.72 1.71
C GLU A 244 0.89 12.90 2.50
N GLY A 245 0.91 13.83 3.45
CA GLY A 245 -0.25 14.15 4.29
C GLY A 245 -1.41 14.77 3.52
N TYR A 246 -2.57 14.79 4.19
CA TYR A 246 -3.85 15.21 3.61
C TYR A 246 -3.79 16.56 2.88
N THR A 247 -3.19 17.60 3.48
CA THR A 247 -3.15 18.93 2.87
C THR A 247 -2.38 18.93 1.55
N ALA A 248 -1.26 18.19 1.47
CA ALA A 248 -0.46 18.08 0.26
C ALA A 248 -1.20 17.29 -0.83
N GLU A 249 -1.80 16.15 -0.47
CA GLU A 249 -2.57 15.33 -1.42
C GLU A 249 -3.84 16.02 -1.89
N LYS A 250 -4.47 16.84 -1.03
CA LYS A 250 -5.62 17.66 -1.41
C LYS A 250 -5.23 18.72 -2.43
N ALA A 251 -4.09 19.39 -2.25
CA ALA A 251 -3.58 20.39 -3.18
C ALA A 251 -3.21 19.77 -4.55
N LYS A 252 -2.75 18.51 -4.57
CA LYS A 252 -2.50 17.74 -5.80
C LYS A 252 -3.79 17.25 -6.49
N GLY A 253 -4.92 17.28 -5.79
CA GLY A 253 -6.19 16.74 -6.29
C GLY A 253 -6.35 15.23 -6.12
N ASN A 254 -5.52 14.59 -5.30
CA ASN A 254 -5.51 13.14 -5.11
C ASN A 254 -6.55 12.64 -4.10
N VAL A 255 -7.13 13.53 -3.28
CA VAL A 255 -8.19 13.16 -2.33
C VAL A 255 -9.48 12.86 -3.07
N ARG A 256 -9.93 11.59 -3.00
CA ARG A 256 -11.17 11.15 -3.65
C ARG A 256 -12.40 11.68 -2.91
N LEU A 257 -13.49 11.85 -3.64
CA LEU A 257 -14.82 12.10 -3.07
C LEU A 257 -15.72 10.88 -3.30
N LEU A 258 -16.21 10.28 -2.22
CA LEU A 258 -17.15 9.17 -2.23
C LEU A 258 -18.58 9.74 -2.05
N PRO A 259 -19.49 9.60 -3.04
CA PRO A 259 -20.85 10.11 -2.93
C PRO A 259 -21.65 9.47 -1.77
N PRO A 260 -22.73 10.10 -1.30
CA PRO A 260 -23.66 9.51 -0.33
C PRO A 260 -24.16 8.14 -0.79
N GLY A 261 -24.11 7.14 0.10
CA GLY A 261 -24.56 5.76 -0.17
C GLY A 261 -23.66 4.96 -1.13
N ALA A 262 -22.59 5.55 -1.67
CA ALA A 262 -21.67 4.84 -2.53
C ALA A 262 -20.69 3.99 -1.72
N THR A 263 -20.23 2.89 -2.31
CA THR A 263 -19.19 2.02 -1.75
C THR A 263 -17.96 2.03 -2.65
N ALA A 264 -16.78 2.31 -2.07
CA ALA A 264 -15.48 2.07 -2.71
C ALA A 264 -14.91 0.74 -2.24
N ARG A 265 -14.22 0.02 -3.14
CA ARG A 265 -13.58 -1.28 -2.85
C ARG A 265 -12.13 -1.25 -3.30
N PHE A 266 -11.26 -1.89 -2.54
CA PHE A 266 -9.82 -1.90 -2.77
C PHE A 266 -9.26 -3.33 -2.70
N PRO A 267 -9.55 -4.20 -3.69
CA PRO A 267 -9.07 -5.56 -3.71
C PRO A 267 -7.58 -5.62 -4.12
N VAL A 268 -6.78 -6.30 -3.32
CA VAL A 268 -5.37 -6.57 -3.59
C VAL A 268 -5.08 -8.02 -3.25
N THR A 269 -4.36 -8.72 -4.12
CA THR A 269 -3.83 -10.05 -3.84
C THR A 269 -2.35 -9.91 -3.54
N LEU A 270 -1.88 -10.39 -2.39
CA LEU A 270 -0.47 -10.30 -2.02
C LEU A 270 0.01 -11.56 -1.30
N GLY A 271 1.32 -11.80 -1.28
CA GLY A 271 1.90 -12.92 -0.53
C GLY A 271 3.13 -13.49 -1.21
N LEU A 272 3.31 -14.81 -1.08
CA LEU A 272 4.45 -15.55 -1.58
C LEU A 272 4.04 -16.46 -2.75
N LEU A 273 4.88 -16.48 -3.78
CA LEU A 273 4.80 -17.40 -4.90
C LEU A 273 5.92 -18.44 -4.81
N GLY A 274 5.59 -19.69 -5.08
CA GLY A 274 6.58 -20.74 -5.32
C GLY A 274 7.39 -20.49 -6.60
N ARG A 275 8.43 -21.28 -6.83
CA ARG A 275 9.39 -21.08 -7.95
C ARG A 275 8.72 -21.05 -9.31
N ASP A 276 7.85 -22.03 -9.58
CA ASP A 276 7.17 -22.13 -10.88
C ASP A 276 6.14 -21.01 -11.06
N GLU A 277 5.43 -20.65 -9.99
CA GLU A 277 4.48 -19.54 -9.97
C GLU A 277 5.17 -18.19 -10.17
N ALA A 278 6.32 -17.98 -9.54
CA ALA A 278 7.15 -16.80 -9.69
C ALA A 278 7.66 -16.64 -11.14
N ALA A 279 8.16 -17.72 -11.74
CA ALA A 279 8.60 -17.73 -13.13
C ALA A 279 7.45 -17.40 -14.10
N ALA A 280 6.27 -17.99 -13.89
CA ALA A 280 5.08 -17.70 -14.68
C ALA A 280 4.62 -16.24 -14.52
N ALA A 281 4.59 -15.72 -13.29
CA ALA A 281 4.21 -14.34 -13.00
C ALA A 281 5.21 -13.33 -13.62
N ARG A 282 6.52 -13.62 -13.58
CA ARG A 282 7.54 -12.80 -14.23
C ARG A 282 7.33 -12.74 -15.75
N ALA A 283 7.06 -13.88 -16.38
CA ALA A 283 6.75 -13.94 -17.81
C ALA A 283 5.49 -13.12 -18.15
N ALA A 284 4.44 -13.22 -17.32
CA ALA A 284 3.23 -12.41 -17.49
C ALA A 284 3.50 -10.90 -17.37
N ILE A 285 4.32 -10.47 -16.40
CA ILE A 285 4.72 -9.07 -16.24
C ILE A 285 5.48 -8.57 -17.46
N ALA A 286 6.35 -9.39 -18.06
CA ALA A 286 7.08 -9.02 -19.26
C ALA A 286 6.16 -8.73 -20.46
N LEU A 287 5.01 -9.41 -20.56
CA LEU A 287 4.03 -9.20 -21.63
C LEU A 287 3.23 -7.90 -21.48
N ILE A 288 3.03 -7.44 -20.24
CA ILE A 288 2.23 -6.23 -19.95
C ILE A 288 3.11 -5.00 -19.71
N ARG A 289 4.43 -5.16 -19.59
CA ARG A 289 5.37 -4.07 -19.38
C ARG A 289 5.27 -3.08 -20.56
N LYS A 290 4.95 -1.83 -20.23
CA LYS A 290 4.93 -0.73 -21.19
C LYS A 290 6.21 0.06 -21.04
N ASP A 291 6.97 0.22 -22.12
CA ASP A 291 8.15 1.09 -22.16
C ASP A 291 7.80 2.57 -21.86
#